data_AF-A0A4Y2ABW5-F1
#
_entry.id   AF-A0A4Y2ABW5-F1
#
_cell.length_a   1.000
_cell.length_b   1.000
_cell.length_c   1.000
_cell.angle_alpha   90.00
_cell.angle_beta   90.00
_cell.angle_gamma   90.00
#
_symmetry.space_group_name_H-M   'P 1'
#
loop_
_entity.id
_entity.type
_entity.pdbx_description
1 polymer ?
#
loop_
_entity_poly.entity_id
_entity_poly.type
_entity_poly.pdbx_seq_one_letter_code
_entity_poly.pdbx_strand_id
1 'polypeptide(L)'
;MPKRKKGITGDATSRREAIRKRERRVVETEEERSRRLSTMERRAKETEEQRNSRLAVMAQRGQQRRAEETDEHRNSRLSAMLQHARERRLKDKITTR
;
A
#
# COMPACT_ATOMS: atom_id res chain seq x y z
N MET A 1 54.34 31.98 -5.18
CA MET A 1 53.41 31.13 -4.39
C MET A 1 52.65 30.20 -5.34
N PRO A 2 52.73 28.85 -5.22
CA PRO A 2 52.10 27.94 -6.19
C PRO A 2 50.64 27.63 -5.82
N LYS A 3 49.73 27.81 -6.78
CA LYS A 3 48.28 27.55 -6.62
C LYS A 3 48.01 26.05 -6.76
N ARG A 4 47.43 25.42 -5.72
CA ARG A 4 46.99 24.03 -5.74
C ARG A 4 45.69 23.91 -6.57
N LYS A 5 45.75 23.31 -7.76
CA LYS A 5 44.56 22.74 -8.42
C LYS A 5 44.45 21.27 -8.02
N LYS A 6 43.52 20.94 -7.13
CA LYS A 6 43.27 19.55 -6.69
C LYS A 6 41.86 19.14 -7.11
N GLY A 7 41.79 18.15 -7.99
CA GLY A 7 40.68 17.18 -8.11
C GLY A 7 39.38 17.65 -8.73
N ILE A 8 39.28 17.59 -10.07
CA ILE A 8 37.98 17.64 -10.78
C ILE A 8 37.58 16.23 -11.29
N THR A 9 38.54 15.30 -11.35
CA THR A 9 38.36 13.97 -11.98
C THR A 9 37.85 12.86 -11.05
N GLY A 10 37.96 13.02 -9.72
CA GLY A 10 37.41 12.05 -8.75
C GLY A 10 35.89 12.20 -8.50
N ASP A 11 35.32 13.36 -8.85
CA ASP A 11 33.91 13.68 -8.62
C ASP A 11 32.98 13.10 -9.72
N ALA A 12 33.44 13.05 -10.97
CA ALA A 12 32.62 12.61 -12.10
C ALA A 12 32.25 11.11 -12.03
N THR A 13 33.16 10.25 -11.58
CA THR A 13 32.91 8.81 -11.38
C THR A 13 31.99 8.57 -10.19
N SER A 14 32.22 9.25 -9.06
CA SER A 14 31.34 9.16 -7.89
C SER A 14 29.93 9.70 -8.17
N ARG A 15 29.80 10.77 -8.97
CA ARG A 15 28.52 11.31 -9.41
C ARG A 15 27.79 10.35 -10.35
N ARG A 16 28.49 9.71 -11.29
CA ARG A 16 27.93 8.66 -12.16
C ARG A 16 27.47 7.44 -11.36
N GLU A 17 28.24 7.01 -10.37
CA GLU A 17 27.82 5.91 -9.49
C GLU A 17 26.64 6.29 -8.60
N ALA A 18 26.59 7.53 -8.10
CA ALA A 18 25.45 8.04 -7.33
C ALA A 18 24.18 8.11 -8.19
N ILE A 19 24.30 8.53 -9.46
CA ILE A 19 23.21 8.52 -10.44
C ILE A 19 22.75 7.09 -10.68
N ARG A 20 23.65 6.15 -11.00
CA ARG A 20 23.31 4.73 -11.20
C ARG A 20 22.67 4.09 -9.96
N LYS A 21 23.17 4.38 -8.75
CA LYS A 21 22.58 3.91 -7.49
C LYS A 21 21.22 4.55 -7.21
N ARG A 22 20.98 5.78 -7.66
CA ARG A 22 19.68 6.44 -7.55
C ARG A 22 18.69 5.89 -8.58
N GLU A 23 19.13 5.68 -9.82
CA GLU A 23 18.34 5.06 -10.88
C GLU A 23 17.92 3.64 -10.51
N ARG A 24 18.81 2.79 -9.97
CA ARG A 24 18.45 1.46 -9.47
C ARG A 24 17.36 1.51 -8.39
N ARG A 25 17.49 2.41 -7.41
CA ARG A 25 16.47 2.60 -6.36
C ARG A 25 15.14 3.12 -6.93
N VAL A 26 15.18 4.01 -7.92
CA VAL A 26 13.96 4.49 -8.60
C VAL A 26 13.31 3.35 -9.37
N VAL A 27 14.07 2.57 -10.13
CA VAL A 27 13.59 1.40 -10.86
C VAL A 27 13.01 0.36 -9.91
N GLU A 28 13.63 0.07 -8.75
CA GLU A 28 13.03 -0.79 -7.73
C GLU A 28 11.67 -0.26 -7.24
N THR A 29 11.55 1.06 -7.02
CA THR A 29 10.27 1.66 -6.63
C THR A 29 9.25 1.69 -7.78
N GLU A 30 9.69 1.82 -9.03
CA GLU A 30 8.83 1.79 -10.21
C GLU A 30 8.39 0.36 -10.55
N GLU A 31 9.26 -0.63 -10.38
CA GLU A 31 8.93 -2.04 -10.49
C GLU A 31 7.95 -2.45 -9.39
N GLU A 32 8.17 -2.03 -8.14
CA GLU A 32 7.20 -2.26 -7.06
C GLU A 32 5.85 -1.58 -7.34
N ARG A 33 5.86 -0.34 -7.83
CA ARG A 33 4.65 0.36 -8.27
C ARG A 33 3.97 -0.37 -9.44
N SER A 34 4.74 -0.83 -10.42
CA SER A 34 4.26 -1.56 -11.59
C SER A 34 3.68 -2.93 -11.21
N ARG A 35 4.29 -3.66 -10.27
CA ARG A 35 3.72 -4.90 -9.70
C ARG A 35 2.39 -4.63 -9.00
N ARG A 36 2.31 -3.58 -8.18
CA ARG A 36 1.05 -3.18 -7.51
C ARG A 36 -0.02 -2.83 -8.54
N LEU A 37 0.32 -2.03 -9.55
CA LEU A 37 -0.60 -1.64 -10.63
C LEU A 37 -1.06 -2.87 -11.44
N SER A 38 -0.16 -3.77 -11.82
CA SER A 38 -0.47 -5.01 -12.52
C SER A 38 -1.45 -5.89 -11.73
N THR A 39 -1.32 -5.99 -10.40
CA THR A 39 -2.30 -6.72 -9.59
C THR A 39 -3.66 -6.04 -9.52
N MET A 40 -3.71 -4.71 -9.60
CA MET A 40 -4.96 -3.96 -9.66
C MET A 40 -5.63 -4.11 -11.02
N GLU A 41 -4.87 -4.05 -12.12
CA GLU A 41 -5.36 -4.29 -13.47
C GLU A 41 -5.94 -5.70 -13.62
N ARG A 42 -5.26 -6.71 -13.05
CA ARG A 42 -5.76 -8.09 -13.05
C ARG A 42 -7.10 -8.20 -12.32
N ARG A 43 -7.30 -7.48 -11.21
CA ARG A 43 -8.59 -7.44 -10.50
C ARG A 43 -9.67 -6.69 -11.27
N ALA A 44 -9.30 -5.65 -12.02
CA ALA A 44 -10.24 -4.90 -12.86
C ALA A 44 -10.75 -5.72 -14.06
N LYS A 45 -9.97 -6.70 -14.51
CA LYS A 45 -10.28 -7.60 -15.63
C LYS A 45 -10.89 -8.95 -15.19
N GLU A 46 -11.17 -9.15 -13.91
CA GLU A 46 -11.81 -10.39 -13.42
C GLU A 46 -13.23 -10.52 -13.97
N THR A 47 -13.61 -11.74 -14.36
CA THR A 47 -15.02 -12.05 -14.63
C THR A 47 -15.82 -12.09 -13.32
N GLU A 48 -17.14 -11.96 -13.39
CA GLU A 48 -18.01 -12.04 -12.20
C GLU A 48 -17.82 -13.37 -11.43
N GLU A 49 -17.64 -14.49 -12.12
CA GLU A 49 -17.38 -15.78 -11.49
C GLU A 49 -16.03 -15.82 -10.75
N GLN A 50 -14.97 -15.30 -11.37
CA GLN A 50 -13.64 -15.21 -10.74
C GLN A 50 -13.66 -14.28 -9.53
N ARG A 51 -14.36 -13.14 -9.66
CA ARG A 51 -14.56 -12.18 -8.58
C ARG A 51 -15.32 -12.82 -7.42
N ASN A 52 -16.42 -13.51 -7.69
CA ASN A 52 -17.24 -14.18 -6.68
C ASN A 52 -16.45 -15.28 -5.96
N SER A 53 -15.68 -16.09 -6.69
CA SER A 53 -14.78 -17.08 -6.10
C SER A 53 -13.73 -16.43 -5.18
N ARG A 54 -13.07 -15.35 -5.65
CA ARG A 54 -12.09 -14.61 -4.83
C ARG A 54 -12.72 -14.00 -3.58
N LEU A 55 -13.91 -13.41 -3.70
CA LEU A 55 -14.63 -12.84 -2.55
C LEU A 55 -15.04 -13.93 -1.55
N ALA A 56 -15.49 -15.10 -2.02
CA ALA A 56 -15.84 -16.23 -1.17
C ALA A 56 -14.64 -16.70 -0.34
N VAL A 57 -13.46 -16.83 -0.95
CA VAL A 57 -12.22 -17.20 -0.25
C VAL A 57 -11.85 -16.15 0.81
N MET A 58 -11.96 -14.86 0.50
CA MET A 58 -11.69 -13.80 1.48
C MET A 58 -12.71 -13.79 2.62
N ALA A 59 -13.99 -14.04 2.33
CA ALA A 59 -15.03 -14.14 3.33
C ALA A 59 -14.78 -15.33 4.28
N GLN A 60 -14.43 -16.51 3.74
CA GLN A 60 -14.09 -17.69 4.52
C GLN A 60 -12.90 -17.43 5.46
N ARG A 61 -11.81 -16.85 4.92
CA ARG A 61 -10.65 -16.46 5.74
C ARG A 61 -11.02 -15.47 6.83
N GLY A 62 -11.91 -14.51 6.53
CA GLY A 62 -12.43 -13.57 7.51
C GLY A 62 -13.24 -14.25 8.62
N GLN A 63 -14.02 -15.28 8.30
CA GLN A 63 -14.74 -16.07 9.31
C GLN A 63 -13.79 -16.87 10.19
N GLN A 64 -12.78 -17.52 9.62
CA GLN A 64 -11.77 -18.25 10.39
C GLN A 64 -11.07 -17.33 11.40
N ARG A 65 -10.62 -16.15 10.96
CA ARG A 65 -10.01 -15.14 11.85
C ARG A 65 -10.94 -14.67 12.96
N ARG A 66 -12.26 -14.62 12.72
CA ARG A 66 -13.25 -14.26 13.74
C ARG A 66 -13.56 -15.40 14.70
N ALA A 67 -13.48 -16.65 14.23
CA ALA A 67 -13.64 -17.83 15.07
C ALA A 67 -12.47 -18.00 16.05
N GLU A 68 -11.27 -17.59 15.66
CA GLU A 68 -10.04 -17.62 16.46
C GLU A 68 -9.82 -16.35 17.31
N GLU A 69 -10.76 -15.40 17.31
CA GLU A 69 -10.61 -14.11 17.99
C GLU A 69 -10.82 -14.25 19.51
N THR A 70 -9.97 -13.61 20.31
CA THR A 70 -10.18 -13.52 21.78
C THR A 70 -11.30 -12.53 22.11
N ASP A 71 -11.94 -12.67 23.27
CA ASP A 71 -13.04 -11.78 23.68
C ASP A 71 -12.64 -10.30 23.72
N GLU A 72 -11.40 -9.98 24.10
CA GLU A 72 -10.87 -8.62 24.08
C GLU A 72 -10.77 -8.05 22.66
N HIS A 73 -10.23 -8.83 21.72
CA HIS A 73 -10.14 -8.42 20.31
C HIS A 73 -11.53 -8.28 19.69
N ARG A 74 -12.44 -9.20 20.01
CA ARG A 74 -13.84 -9.17 19.60
C ARG A 74 -14.53 -7.90 20.10
N ASN A 75 -14.37 -7.56 21.36
CA ASN A 75 -14.95 -6.35 21.95
C ASN A 75 -14.38 -5.08 21.33
N SER A 76 -13.07 -5.02 21.09
CA SER A 76 -12.42 -3.91 20.40
C SER A 76 -12.97 -3.73 18.97
N ARG A 77 -13.07 -4.82 18.20
CA ARG A 77 -13.64 -4.82 16.85
C ARG A 77 -15.09 -4.36 16.84
N LEU A 78 -15.92 -4.85 17.76
CA LEU A 78 -17.33 -4.46 17.86
C LEU A 78 -17.49 -2.98 18.26
N SER A 79 -16.67 -2.49 19.19
CA SER A 79 -16.64 -1.07 19.58
C SER A 79 -16.30 -0.17 18.38
N ALA A 80 -15.27 -0.52 17.60
CA ALA A 80 -14.90 0.21 16.39
C ALA A 80 -16.03 0.22 15.34
N MET A 81 -16.72 -0.91 15.14
CA MET A 81 -17.88 -0.97 14.23
C MET A 81 -19.02 -0.04 14.69
N LEU A 82 -19.31 0.00 15.99
CA LEU A 82 -20.34 0.87 16.55
C LEU A 82 -19.98 2.35 16.40
N GLN A 83 -18.72 2.71 16.64
CA GLN A 83 -18.23 4.07 16.41
C GLN A 83 -18.38 4.46 14.95
N HIS A 84 -17.91 3.62 14.02
CA HIS A 84 -18.03 3.89 12.59
C HIS A 84 -19.50 4.04 12.14
N ALA A 85 -20.41 3.20 12.64
CA ALA A 85 -21.83 3.31 12.33
C ALA A 85 -22.44 4.63 12.86
N ARG A 86 -22.01 5.09 14.04
CA ARG A 86 -22.44 6.38 14.61
C ARG A 86 -21.94 7.54 13.76
N GLU A 87 -20.66 7.54 13.38
CA GLU A 87 -20.06 8.57 12.51
C GLU A 87 -20.77 8.65 11.16
N ARG A 88 -21.08 7.51 10.53
CA ARG A 88 -21.86 7.46 9.29
C ARG A 88 -23.22 8.13 9.43
N ARG A 89 -23.97 7.80 10.49
CA ARG A 89 -25.27 8.42 10.77
C ARG A 89 -25.18 9.92 11.01
N LEU A 90 -24.12 10.38 11.69
CA LEU A 90 -23.90 11.82 11.91
C LEU A 90 -23.54 12.52 10.60
N LYS A 91 -22.68 11.92 9.78
CA LYS A 91 -22.30 12.44 8.46
C LYS A 91 -23.52 12.59 7.57
N ASP A 92 -24.37 11.56 7.48
CA ASP A 92 -25.58 11.58 6.66
C ASP A 92 -26.55 12.69 7.12
N LYS A 93 -26.68 12.92 8.44
CA LYS A 93 -27.48 14.02 8.99
C LYS A 93 -26.91 15.40 8.67
N ILE A 94 -25.59 15.55 8.62
CA ILE A 94 -24.93 16.81 8.26
C ILE A 94 -25.08 17.07 6.75
N THR A 95 -24.94 16.05 5.90
CA THR A 95 -25.03 16.22 4.45
C THR A 95 -26.46 16.42 3.93
N THR A 96 -27.47 16.10 4.76
CA THR A 96 -28.90 16.23 4.39
C THR A 96 -29.54 17.51 4.95
N ARG A 97 -28.81 18.29 5.76
CA ARG A 97 -29.28 19.55 6.37
C ARG A 97 -28.68 20.76 5.66
#